data_AF-A0A542B014-F1
#
_entry.id   AF-A0A542B014-F1
#
_cell.length_a   1.000
_cell.length_b   1.000
_cell.length_c   1.000
_cell.angle_alpha   90.00
_cell.angle_beta   90.00
_cell.angle_gamma   90.00
#
_symmetry.space_group_name_H-M   'P 1'
#
loop_
_entity.id
_entity.type
_entity.pdbx_description
1 polymer ?
#
loop_
_entity_poly.entity_id
_entity_poly.type
_entity_poly.pdbx_seq_one_letter_code
_entity_poly.pdbx_strand_id
1 'polypeptide(L)'
;MNFKDIQIYSHPRSGSNYYADLINKNFTHKDNFRQIYGDHRFPGNIVRDNPSTAFLYIKRDFPAVLNSIFNMKERFGLLVSSPEELQQSIYKEVYNPRLKSFIQVKNDEGFKVETKISKFFSSIEMKPLEFHNLHITQWEKNKKYKNYHSVNYNDLLNNFDKTMSEINMFLGADNSEFTNTSEQVGYIPPKNGKHYLIMNIYNKYFLKPALYVYKNVKRNR
;
A
#
# COMPACT_ATOMS: atom_id res chain seq x y z
N MET A 1 0.75 -25.23 6.68
CA MET A 1 1.54 -23.99 6.82
C MET A 1 2.50 -24.10 7.99
N ASN A 2 3.73 -23.63 7.81
CA ASN A 2 4.82 -23.61 8.80
C ASN A 2 4.67 -22.54 9.89
N PHE A 3 3.84 -21.51 9.64
CA PHE A 3 3.70 -20.34 10.51
C PHE A 3 2.24 -20.16 10.93
N LYS A 4 2.02 -19.61 12.13
CA LYS A 4 0.69 -19.32 12.69
C LYS A 4 0.08 -18.05 12.09
N ASP A 5 0.93 -17.06 11.82
CA ASP A 5 0.53 -15.75 11.34
C ASP A 5 1.40 -15.32 10.15
N ILE A 6 0.89 -14.41 9.32
CA ILE A 6 1.62 -13.75 8.24
C ILE A 6 1.52 -12.24 8.41
N GLN A 7 2.64 -11.54 8.28
CA GLN A 7 2.72 -10.09 8.35
C GLN A 7 3.55 -9.54 7.18
N ILE A 8 3.02 -8.52 6.51
CA ILE A 8 3.58 -7.96 5.28
C ILE A 8 4.09 -6.55 5.51
N TYR A 9 5.35 -6.33 5.17
CA TYR A 9 6.01 -5.04 5.32
C TYR A 9 6.61 -4.57 4.00
N SER A 10 6.80 -3.25 3.89
CA SER A 10 7.51 -2.67 2.76
C SER A 10 7.99 -1.27 3.08
N HIS A 11 8.94 -0.76 2.31
CA HIS A 11 9.06 0.69 2.16
C HIS A 11 7.74 1.26 1.58
N PRO A 12 7.32 2.50 1.92
CA PRO A 12 6.14 3.12 1.31
C PRO A 12 6.16 3.03 -0.21
N ARG A 13 4.99 2.73 -0.79
CA ARG A 13 4.76 2.70 -2.24
C ARG A 13 5.51 1.59 -3.02
N SER A 14 6.07 0.60 -2.34
CA SER A 14 6.68 -0.59 -2.98
C SER A 14 5.67 -1.66 -3.44
N GLY A 15 4.36 -1.37 -3.43
CA GLY A 15 3.33 -2.32 -3.86
C GLY A 15 2.77 -3.23 -2.77
N SER A 16 2.94 -2.88 -1.49
CA SER A 16 2.51 -3.74 -0.37
C SER A 16 1.00 -3.97 -0.24
N ASN A 17 0.14 -3.05 -0.70
CA ASN A 17 -1.31 -3.32 -0.72
C ASN A 17 -1.65 -4.43 -1.73
N TYR A 18 -1.09 -4.34 -2.94
CA TYR A 18 -1.25 -5.37 -3.97
C TYR A 18 -0.71 -6.71 -3.47
N TYR A 19 0.49 -6.69 -2.89
CA TYR A 19 1.08 -7.89 -2.34
C TYR A 19 0.25 -8.50 -1.19
N ALA A 20 -0.27 -7.67 -0.28
CA ALA A 20 -1.14 -8.14 0.78
C ALA A 20 -2.45 -8.73 0.28
N ASP A 21 -3.05 -8.14 -0.74
CA ASP A 21 -4.24 -8.70 -1.38
C ASP A 21 -3.94 -10.07 -2.05
N LEU A 22 -2.81 -10.20 -2.74
CA LEU A 22 -2.37 -11.48 -3.31
C LEU A 22 -2.15 -12.54 -2.24
N ILE A 23 -1.41 -12.22 -1.17
CA ILE A 23 -1.18 -13.17 -0.07
C ILE A 23 -2.50 -13.55 0.59
N ASN A 24 -3.41 -12.59 0.77
CA ASN A 24 -4.70 -12.87 1.38
C ASN A 24 -5.56 -13.80 0.53
N LYS A 25 -5.63 -13.55 -0.78
CA LYS A 25 -6.40 -14.37 -1.73
C LYS A 25 -5.89 -15.79 -1.85
N ASN A 26 -4.57 -15.98 -1.76
CA ASN A 26 -3.96 -17.27 -2.02
C ASN A 26 -3.66 -18.08 -0.76
N PHE A 27 -3.46 -17.46 0.41
CA PHE A 27 -2.98 -18.19 1.60
C PHE A 27 -3.82 -17.99 2.86
N THR A 28 -4.25 -16.77 3.19
CA THR A 28 -4.83 -16.50 4.52
C THR A 28 -6.34 -16.39 4.56
N HIS A 29 -6.98 -16.06 3.42
CA HIS A 29 -8.43 -15.92 3.27
C HIS A 29 -9.11 -15.12 4.40
N LYS A 30 -8.45 -14.07 4.90
CA LYS A 30 -9.03 -13.15 5.88
C LYS A 30 -10.07 -12.28 5.20
N ASP A 31 -11.05 -11.80 5.97
CA ASP A 31 -12.09 -10.88 5.49
C ASP A 31 -11.52 -9.58 4.90
N ASN A 32 -10.31 -9.19 5.32
CA ASN A 32 -9.64 -7.98 4.86
C ASN A 32 -8.13 -8.19 4.83
N PHE A 33 -7.49 -7.95 3.69
CA PHE A 33 -6.03 -8.08 3.54
C PHE A 33 -5.23 -7.19 4.50
N ARG A 34 -5.85 -6.12 5.03
CA ARG A 34 -5.21 -5.26 6.04
C ARG A 34 -4.92 -5.96 7.35
N GLN A 35 -5.57 -7.10 7.63
CA GLN A 35 -5.29 -7.89 8.84
C GLN A 35 -3.88 -8.50 8.83
N ILE A 36 -3.30 -8.72 7.65
CA ILE A 36 -1.94 -9.23 7.48
C ILE A 36 -0.95 -8.12 7.05
N TYR A 37 -1.40 -6.88 7.00
CA TYR A 37 -0.59 -5.73 6.62
C TYR A 37 0.13 -5.17 7.86
N GLY A 38 1.45 -5.38 7.91
CA GLY A 38 2.29 -5.07 9.07
C GLY A 38 2.63 -3.59 9.23
N ASP A 39 2.72 -2.84 8.12
CA ASP A 39 3.07 -1.40 7.98
C ASP A 39 4.41 -1.10 7.25
N HIS A 40 4.92 0.13 7.45
CA HIS A 40 6.14 0.68 6.85
C HIS A 40 7.24 0.98 7.89
N ARG A 41 7.20 0.35 9.06
CA ARG A 41 8.21 0.54 10.12
C ARG A 41 9.46 -0.28 9.84
N PHE A 42 10.57 0.11 10.46
CA PHE A 42 11.77 -0.73 10.54
C PHE A 42 11.50 -1.99 11.38
N PRO A 43 12.15 -3.12 11.08
CA PRO A 43 11.85 -4.38 11.74
C PRO A 43 12.18 -4.37 13.24
N GLY A 44 13.17 -3.59 13.69
CA GLY A 44 13.68 -3.70 15.05
C GLY A 44 14.07 -5.15 15.35
N ASN A 45 13.49 -5.73 16.41
CA ASN A 45 13.68 -7.14 16.77
C ASN A 45 12.48 -8.04 16.43
N ILE A 46 11.42 -7.53 15.77
CA ILE A 46 10.15 -8.26 15.66
C ILE A 46 10.28 -9.61 14.95
N VAL A 47 11.16 -9.72 13.96
CA VAL A 47 11.38 -10.97 13.21
C VAL A 47 11.99 -12.04 14.11
N ARG A 48 13.00 -11.65 14.91
CA ARG A 48 13.69 -12.53 15.86
C ARG A 48 12.76 -12.98 16.98
N ASP A 49 11.99 -12.04 17.52
CA ASP A 49 11.21 -12.24 18.74
C ASP A 49 9.87 -12.98 18.46
N ASN A 50 9.48 -13.17 17.19
CA ASN A 50 8.21 -13.81 16.80
C ASN A 50 8.43 -14.95 15.77
N PRO A 51 9.09 -16.06 16.14
CA PRO A 51 9.46 -17.13 15.22
C PRO A 51 8.25 -17.87 14.60
N SER A 52 7.06 -17.79 15.22
CA SER A 52 5.83 -18.39 14.69
C SER A 52 5.12 -17.53 13.64
N THR A 53 5.60 -16.33 13.36
CA THR A 53 5.02 -15.40 12.37
C THR A 53 5.91 -15.34 11.14
N ALA A 54 5.33 -15.53 9.96
CA ALA A 54 5.98 -15.29 8.68
C ALA A 54 6.04 -13.78 8.39
N PHE A 55 7.25 -13.24 8.27
CA PHE A 55 7.48 -11.86 7.87
C PHE A 55 7.82 -11.81 6.39
N LEU A 56 6.89 -11.27 5.60
CA LEU A 56 7.05 -11.08 4.17
C LEU A 56 7.39 -9.63 3.87
N TYR A 57 8.44 -9.40 3.08
CA TYR A 57 8.87 -8.06 2.70
C TYR A 57 8.86 -7.87 1.18
N ILE A 58 8.21 -6.81 0.68
CA ILE A 58 8.23 -6.49 -0.74
C ILE A 58 9.13 -5.29 -1.05
N LYS A 59 10.06 -5.50 -1.97
CA LYS A 59 11.00 -4.52 -2.51
C LYS A 59 10.53 -4.02 -3.86
N ARG A 60 10.86 -2.78 -4.18
CA ARG A 60 10.62 -2.18 -5.50
C ARG A 60 11.77 -1.25 -5.83
N ASP A 61 12.11 -1.15 -7.11
CA ASP A 61 13.17 -0.27 -7.59
C ASP A 61 12.88 1.19 -7.22
N PHE A 62 13.96 1.93 -6.95
CA PHE A 62 13.85 3.31 -6.47
C PHE A 62 13.12 4.24 -7.45
N PRO A 63 13.40 4.23 -8.77
CA PRO A 63 12.69 5.11 -9.71
C PRO A 63 11.17 4.93 -9.67
N ALA A 64 10.66 3.68 -9.63
CA ALA A 64 9.24 3.42 -9.54
C ALA A 64 8.65 3.84 -8.17
N VAL A 65 9.41 3.68 -7.08
CA VAL A 65 9.00 4.15 -5.75
C VAL A 65 8.94 5.68 -5.71
N LEU A 66 9.97 6.38 -6.18
CA LEU A 66 10.05 7.83 -6.23
C LEU A 66 8.88 8.42 -7.01
N ASN A 67 8.62 7.92 -8.22
CA ASN A 67 7.48 8.33 -9.03
C ASN A 67 6.14 8.09 -8.32
N SER A 68 5.99 6.95 -7.64
CA SER A 68 4.77 6.63 -6.90
C SER A 68 4.57 7.51 -5.67
N ILE A 69 5.64 7.93 -4.99
CA ILE A 69 5.60 8.90 -3.89
C ILE A 69 5.26 10.28 -4.44
N PHE A 70 5.91 10.72 -5.53
CA PHE A 70 5.65 12.01 -6.17
C PHE A 70 4.19 12.16 -6.64
N ASN A 71 3.64 11.11 -7.25
CA ASN A 71 2.23 11.08 -7.66
C ASN A 71 1.26 11.13 -6.46
N MET A 72 1.76 10.85 -5.26
CA MET A 72 1.03 10.87 -4.00
C MET A 72 1.52 11.98 -3.06
N LYS A 73 2.31 12.95 -3.54
CA LYS A 73 3.04 13.90 -2.69
C LYS A 73 2.14 14.64 -1.71
N GLU A 74 0.95 15.08 -2.13
CA GLU A 74 -0.02 15.76 -1.27
C GLU A 74 -0.52 14.87 -0.13
N ARG A 75 -0.72 13.56 -0.38
CA ARG A 75 -1.09 12.57 0.66
C ARG A 75 -0.01 12.41 1.70
N PHE A 76 1.23 12.56 1.29
CA PHE A 76 2.40 12.50 2.14
C PHE A 76 2.79 13.86 2.74
N GLY A 77 2.06 14.92 2.42
CA GLY A 77 2.36 16.26 2.90
C GLY A 77 3.61 16.85 2.25
N LEU A 78 4.06 16.39 1.09
CA LEU A 78 5.31 16.82 0.46
C LEU A 78 5.04 17.97 -0.52
N LEU A 79 5.58 19.15 -0.21
CA LEU A 79 5.51 20.36 -1.04
C LEU A 79 6.71 20.37 -2.00
N VAL A 80 6.54 19.72 -3.16
CA VAL A 80 7.53 19.62 -4.23
C VAL A 80 6.84 19.69 -5.59
N SER A 81 7.51 20.24 -6.59
CA SER A 81 6.97 20.49 -7.93
C SER A 81 7.36 19.41 -8.94
N SER A 82 8.49 18.72 -8.77
CA SER A 82 8.95 17.65 -9.67
C SER A 82 9.53 16.43 -8.94
N PRO A 83 9.66 15.26 -9.62
CA PRO A 83 10.37 14.10 -9.08
C PRO A 83 11.85 14.39 -8.75
N GLU A 84 12.51 15.23 -9.54
CA GLU A 84 13.91 15.64 -9.35
C GLU A 84 14.07 16.47 -8.08
N GLU A 85 13.15 17.42 -7.85
CA GLU A 85 13.11 18.19 -6.60
C GLU A 85 12.94 17.25 -5.41
N LEU A 86 11.94 16.36 -5.45
CA LEU A 86 11.71 15.37 -4.40
C LEU A 86 12.97 14.54 -4.11
N GLN A 87 13.64 14.06 -5.14
CA GLN A 87 14.84 13.22 -5.00
C GLN A 87 15.98 13.95 -4.29
N GLN A 88 16.10 15.27 -4.46
CA GLN A 88 17.16 16.06 -3.85
C GLN A 88 16.81 16.63 -2.48
N SER A 89 15.52 16.70 -2.14
CA SER A 89 15.04 17.21 -0.85
C SER A 89 15.21 16.22 0.30
N ILE A 90 15.39 16.76 1.50
CA ILE A 90 15.21 16.00 2.74
C ILE A 90 13.70 15.93 3.04
N TYR A 91 13.16 14.73 3.27
CA TYR A 91 11.71 14.53 3.46
C TYR A 91 11.09 15.47 4.51
N LYS A 92 11.74 15.63 5.66
CA LYS A 92 11.29 16.53 6.75
C LYS A 92 11.21 17.99 6.32
N GLU A 93 12.11 18.46 5.45
CA GLU A 93 12.19 19.88 5.05
C GLU A 93 11.08 20.28 4.09
N VAL A 94 10.65 19.36 3.22
CA VAL A 94 9.55 19.60 2.28
C VAL A 94 8.19 19.16 2.84
N TYR A 95 8.12 18.71 4.09
CA TYR A 95 6.87 18.33 4.73
C TYR A 95 6.05 19.55 5.15
N ASN A 96 4.81 19.62 4.68
CA ASN A 96 3.84 20.65 4.98
C ASN A 96 2.49 20.02 5.37
N PRO A 97 2.09 20.06 6.67
CA PRO A 97 0.83 19.50 7.15
C PRO A 97 -0.41 20.29 6.73
N ARG A 98 -0.27 21.43 6.02
CA ARG A 98 -1.37 22.29 5.56
C ARG A 98 -1.80 21.97 4.13
N LEU A 99 -1.13 21.04 3.44
CA LEU A 99 -1.54 20.62 2.10
C LEU A 99 -2.96 20.02 2.11
N LYS A 100 -3.66 20.15 0.99
CA LYS A 100 -4.95 19.48 0.80
C LYS A 100 -4.69 18.22 -0.02
N SER A 101 -4.95 17.07 0.57
CA SER A 101 -4.86 15.79 -0.13
C SER A 101 -6.25 15.30 -0.50
N PHE A 102 -6.41 14.73 -1.70
CA PHE A 102 -7.64 14.05 -2.13
C PHE A 102 -7.26 12.73 -2.77
N ILE A 103 -7.33 11.63 -2.03
CA ILE A 103 -6.89 10.32 -2.52
C ILE A 103 -8.07 9.38 -2.65
N GLN A 104 -8.10 8.63 -3.75
CA GLN A 104 -9.02 7.52 -3.91
C GLN A 104 -8.44 6.28 -3.22
N VAL A 105 -9.26 5.63 -2.42
CA VAL A 105 -8.94 4.37 -1.75
C VAL A 105 -9.87 3.30 -2.29
N LYS A 106 -9.30 2.23 -2.85
CA LYS A 106 -10.02 1.02 -3.23
C LYS A 106 -9.81 -0.05 -2.16
N ASN A 107 -10.89 -0.57 -1.61
CA ASN A 107 -10.91 -1.73 -0.71
C ASN A 107 -12.01 -2.71 -1.16
N ASP A 108 -12.18 -3.79 -0.41
CA ASP A 108 -13.19 -4.83 -0.69
C ASP A 108 -14.63 -4.27 -0.65
N GLU A 109 -14.84 -3.15 0.05
CA GLU A 109 -16.13 -2.43 0.15
C GLU A 109 -16.36 -1.46 -1.03
N GLY A 110 -15.40 -1.32 -1.95
CA GLY A 110 -15.49 -0.45 -3.12
C GLY A 110 -14.56 0.76 -3.08
N PHE A 111 -15.03 1.90 -3.58
CA PHE A 111 -14.24 3.12 -3.71
C PHE A 111 -14.68 4.19 -2.71
N LYS A 112 -13.70 4.82 -2.05
CA LYS A 112 -13.91 6.01 -1.21
C LYS A 112 -12.85 7.07 -1.45
N VAL A 113 -13.14 8.30 -1.06
CA VAL A 113 -12.17 9.40 -1.05
C VAL A 113 -11.76 9.71 0.38
N GLU A 114 -10.47 9.86 0.59
CA GLU A 114 -9.91 10.33 1.85
C GLU A 114 -9.17 11.66 1.65
N THR A 115 -9.32 12.56 2.62
CA THR A 115 -8.68 13.89 2.61
C THR A 115 -7.56 14.02 3.65
N LYS A 116 -6.93 12.90 4.02
CA LYS A 116 -5.98 12.82 5.13
C LYS A 116 -4.54 13.03 4.66
N ILE A 117 -3.73 13.75 5.42
CA ILE A 117 -2.27 13.81 5.24
C ILE A 117 -1.58 12.76 6.11
N SER A 118 -0.58 12.09 5.57
CA SER A 118 0.24 11.10 6.27
C SER A 118 1.39 11.83 6.93
N LYS A 119 1.64 11.53 8.21
CA LYS A 119 2.81 12.02 8.92
C LYS A 119 4.05 11.14 8.69
N PHE A 120 3.98 10.11 7.85
CA PHE A 120 5.05 9.12 7.72
C PHE A 120 6.43 9.76 7.42
N PHE A 121 6.48 10.72 6.50
CA PHE A 121 7.72 11.39 6.11
C PHE A 121 8.05 12.64 6.95
N SER A 122 7.21 13.02 7.92
CA SER A 122 7.36 14.30 8.64
C SER A 122 8.58 14.38 9.56
N SER A 123 9.19 13.24 9.88
CA SER A 123 10.36 13.15 10.76
C SER A 123 11.57 12.49 10.10
N ILE A 124 11.54 12.26 8.78
CA ILE A 124 12.63 11.59 8.08
C ILE A 124 13.65 12.64 7.61
N GLU A 125 14.83 12.65 8.24
CA GLU A 125 15.95 13.55 7.96
C GLU A 125 16.92 12.95 6.92
N MET A 126 16.37 12.41 5.83
CA MET A 126 17.12 11.77 4.75
C MET A 126 16.53 12.11 3.39
N LYS A 127 17.36 12.03 2.34
CA LYS A 127 16.87 12.06 0.96
C LYS A 127 16.13 10.75 0.61
N PRO A 128 15.22 10.75 -0.37
CA PRO A 128 14.46 9.56 -0.75
C PRO A 128 15.28 8.31 -1.03
N LEU A 129 16.38 8.42 -1.77
CA LEU A 129 17.23 7.27 -2.11
C LEU A 129 17.92 6.69 -0.88
N GLU A 130 18.42 7.55 0.01
CA GLU A 130 19.08 7.15 1.25
C GLU A 130 18.10 6.40 2.16
N PHE A 131 16.91 6.95 2.36
CA PHE A 131 15.87 6.32 3.16
C PHE A 131 15.38 5.00 2.56
N HIS A 132 15.18 4.95 1.24
CA HIS A 132 14.79 3.72 0.52
C HIS A 132 15.82 2.60 0.72
N ASN A 133 17.10 2.90 0.50
CA ASN A 133 18.19 1.95 0.70
C ASN A 133 18.28 1.51 2.16
N LEU A 134 18.24 2.45 3.11
CA LEU A 134 18.26 2.13 4.53
C LEU A 134 17.11 1.18 4.90
N HIS A 135 15.89 1.46 4.46
CA HIS A 135 14.72 0.64 4.75
C HIS A 135 14.87 -0.79 4.23
N ILE A 136 15.30 -0.95 2.98
CA ILE A 136 15.57 -2.27 2.41
C ILE A 136 16.69 -2.97 3.18
N THR A 137 17.82 -2.30 3.42
CA THR A 137 18.95 -2.90 4.15
C THR A 137 18.56 -3.37 5.55
N GLN A 138 17.76 -2.60 6.30
CA GLN A 138 17.34 -3.02 7.64
C GLN A 138 16.43 -4.26 7.61
N TRP A 139 15.54 -4.36 6.64
CA TRP A 139 14.70 -5.55 6.47
C TRP A 139 15.50 -6.76 5.99
N GLU A 140 16.39 -6.60 5.01
CA GLU A 140 17.18 -7.70 4.43
C GLU A 140 18.18 -8.33 5.41
N LYS A 141 18.60 -7.63 6.48
CA LYS A 141 19.40 -8.21 7.58
C LYS A 141 18.71 -9.41 8.25
N ASN A 142 17.40 -9.55 8.09
CA ASN A 142 16.60 -10.62 8.67
C ASN A 142 16.59 -11.91 7.84
N LYS A 143 17.24 -11.96 6.67
CA LYS A 143 17.39 -13.18 5.84
C LYS A 143 17.95 -14.40 6.56
N LYS A 144 18.69 -14.18 7.65
CA LYS A 144 19.21 -15.25 8.51
C LYS A 144 18.13 -16.00 9.30
N TYR A 145 16.95 -15.43 9.47
CA TYR A 145 15.85 -16.05 10.20
C TYR A 145 14.93 -16.82 9.25
N LYS A 146 14.57 -18.05 9.64
CA LYS A 146 13.73 -18.96 8.83
C LYS A 146 12.31 -18.44 8.60
N ASN A 147 11.85 -17.47 9.37
CA ASN A 147 10.52 -16.86 9.29
C ASN A 147 10.52 -15.52 8.51
N TYR A 148 11.58 -15.19 7.77
CA TYR A 148 11.64 -14.03 6.90
C TYR A 148 11.77 -14.43 5.44
N HIS A 149 10.98 -13.79 4.57
CA HIS A 149 11.12 -13.91 3.13
C HIS A 149 10.89 -12.56 2.45
N SER A 150 11.63 -12.31 1.37
CA SER A 150 11.54 -11.05 0.63
C SER A 150 11.34 -11.30 -0.85
N VAL A 151 10.49 -10.52 -1.50
CA VAL A 151 10.23 -10.58 -2.94
C VAL A 151 10.48 -9.22 -3.59
N ASN A 152 10.85 -9.22 -4.88
CA ASN A 152 10.83 -7.99 -5.67
C ASN A 152 9.47 -7.85 -6.38
N TYR A 153 8.95 -6.64 -6.39
CA TYR A 153 7.69 -6.29 -7.05
C TYR A 153 7.69 -6.64 -8.55
N ASN A 154 8.83 -6.47 -9.22
CA ASN A 154 8.94 -6.79 -10.65
C ASN A 154 8.93 -8.31 -10.90
N ASP A 155 9.41 -9.13 -9.96
CA ASP A 155 9.33 -10.59 -10.06
C ASP A 155 7.87 -11.05 -9.95
N LEU A 156 7.10 -10.45 -9.02
CA LEU A 156 5.65 -10.70 -8.90
C LEU A 156 4.86 -10.32 -10.16
N LEU A 157 5.30 -9.30 -10.91
CA LEU A 157 4.62 -8.90 -12.14
C LEU A 157 5.03 -9.77 -13.34
N ASN A 158 6.33 -10.07 -13.47
CA ASN A 158 6.87 -10.70 -14.66
C ASN A 158 6.85 -12.23 -14.58
N ASN A 159 6.91 -12.79 -13.37
CA ASN A 159 7.04 -14.23 -13.09
C ASN A 159 6.08 -14.66 -11.97
N PHE A 160 4.81 -14.25 -12.06
CA PHE A 160 3.80 -14.40 -11.00
C PHE A 160 3.76 -15.82 -10.40
N ASP A 161 3.52 -16.85 -11.22
CA ASP A 161 3.34 -18.22 -10.73
C ASP A 161 4.60 -18.75 -10.03
N LYS A 162 5.78 -18.40 -10.57
CA LYS A 162 7.06 -18.77 -9.97
C LYS A 162 7.23 -18.11 -8.60
N THR A 163 7.01 -16.80 -8.50
CA THR A 163 7.13 -16.08 -7.22
C THR A 163 6.12 -16.58 -6.19
N MET A 164 4.89 -16.86 -6.60
CA MET A 164 3.87 -17.43 -5.71
C MET A 164 4.22 -18.85 -5.26
N SER A 165 4.80 -19.67 -6.13
CA SER A 165 5.32 -21.00 -5.77
C SER A 165 6.44 -20.92 -4.73
N GLU A 166 7.37 -19.98 -4.87
CA GLU A 166 8.45 -19.76 -3.89
C GLU A 166 7.88 -19.34 -2.52
N ILE A 167 6.87 -18.48 -2.50
CA ILE A 167 6.15 -18.09 -1.28
C ILE A 167 5.41 -19.30 -0.68
N ASN A 168 4.73 -20.11 -1.51
CA ASN A 168 4.02 -21.32 -1.08
C ASN A 168 4.96 -22.30 -0.39
N MET A 169 6.14 -22.53 -0.97
CA MET A 169 7.21 -23.36 -0.38
C MET A 169 7.69 -22.79 0.95
N PHE A 170 7.98 -21.48 1.02
CA PHE A 170 8.41 -20.82 2.25
C PHE A 170 7.37 -20.98 3.36
N LEU A 171 6.10 -20.74 3.05
CA LEU A 171 4.99 -20.86 4.00
C LEU A 171 4.65 -22.31 4.35
N GLY A 172 5.17 -23.31 3.63
CA GLY A 172 4.76 -24.71 3.79
C GLY A 172 3.25 -24.88 3.57
N ALA A 173 2.72 -24.18 2.58
CA ALA A 173 1.34 -24.29 2.12
C ALA A 173 1.25 -25.30 0.96
N ASP A 174 0.05 -25.84 0.75
CA ASP A 174 -0.21 -26.86 -0.27
C ASP A 174 -1.20 -26.31 -1.30
N ASN A 175 -0.78 -25.23 -1.97
CA ASN A 175 -1.54 -24.62 -3.05
C ASN A 175 -0.95 -25.02 -4.40
N SER A 176 -1.80 -25.58 -5.27
CA SER A 176 -1.45 -25.95 -6.64
C SER A 176 -1.70 -24.85 -7.67
N GLU A 177 -2.58 -23.89 -7.35
CA GLU A 177 -2.99 -22.82 -8.25
C GLU A 177 -2.97 -21.47 -7.55
N PHE A 178 -2.61 -20.42 -8.28
CA PHE A 178 -2.54 -19.06 -7.77
C PHE A 178 -3.44 -18.11 -8.55
N THR A 179 -4.19 -17.29 -7.82
CA THR A 179 -5.03 -16.24 -8.38
C THR A 179 -4.30 -14.91 -8.35
N ASN A 180 -4.17 -14.28 -9.52
CA ASN A 180 -3.66 -12.92 -9.66
C ASN A 180 -4.80 -11.89 -9.65
N THR A 181 -4.46 -10.62 -9.43
CA THR A 181 -5.41 -9.51 -9.40
C THR A 181 -4.93 -8.44 -10.37
N SER A 182 -5.73 -8.13 -11.38
CA SER A 182 -5.40 -7.10 -12.36
C SER A 182 -5.72 -5.69 -11.86
N GLU A 183 -6.42 -5.57 -10.74
CA GLU A 183 -6.95 -4.31 -10.25
C GLU A 183 -6.05 -3.67 -9.18
N GLN A 184 -5.83 -2.35 -9.28
CA GLN A 184 -5.12 -1.60 -8.25
C GLN A 184 -5.93 -1.55 -6.94
N VAL A 185 -5.34 -2.06 -5.85
CA VAL A 185 -5.90 -2.02 -4.50
C VAL A 185 -5.18 -0.99 -3.60
N GLY A 186 -5.91 -0.41 -2.66
CA GLY A 186 -5.38 0.58 -1.71
C GLY A 186 -5.42 2.02 -2.24
N TYR A 187 -4.37 2.80 -1.94
CA TYR A 187 -4.32 4.24 -2.25
C TYR A 187 -3.88 4.51 -3.70
N ILE A 188 -4.78 5.09 -4.48
CA ILE A 188 -4.63 5.39 -5.90
C ILE A 188 -4.48 6.92 -6.08
N PRO A 189 -3.45 7.40 -6.80
CA PRO A 189 -3.31 8.81 -7.12
C PRO A 189 -4.57 9.34 -7.83
N PRO A 190 -5.12 10.48 -7.41
CA PRO A 190 -6.25 11.08 -8.11
C PRO A 190 -5.79 11.53 -9.51
N LYS A 191 -6.42 11.02 -10.58
CA LYS A 191 -6.19 11.56 -11.94
C LYS A 191 -6.67 13.02 -12.05
N ASN A 192 -7.67 13.42 -11.24
CA ASN A 192 -8.25 14.78 -11.15
C ASN A 192 -8.91 15.01 -9.77
N GLY A 193 -8.12 15.24 -8.72
CA GLY A 193 -8.63 15.29 -7.32
C GLY A 193 -9.75 16.31 -7.09
N LYS A 194 -9.70 17.45 -7.79
CA LYS A 194 -10.72 18.51 -7.75
C LYS A 194 -12.05 18.08 -8.37
N HIS A 195 -12.01 17.37 -9.50
CA HIS A 195 -13.21 16.82 -10.15
C HIS A 195 -13.91 15.81 -9.24
N TYR A 196 -13.14 14.94 -8.59
CA TYR A 196 -13.72 13.93 -7.71
C TYR A 196 -14.35 14.54 -6.45
N LEU A 197 -13.75 15.59 -5.86
CA LEU A 197 -14.38 16.31 -4.76
C LEU A 197 -15.71 16.92 -5.20
N ILE A 198 -15.75 17.56 -6.36
CA ILE A 198 -16.97 18.11 -6.96
C ILE A 198 -18.01 17.00 -7.16
N MET A 199 -17.62 15.86 -7.72
CA MET A 199 -18.51 14.73 -7.94
C MET A 199 -18.97 14.04 -6.65
N ASN A 200 -18.14 13.99 -5.60
CA ASN A 200 -18.52 13.43 -4.31
C ASN A 200 -19.49 14.36 -3.57
N ILE A 201 -19.25 15.67 -3.60
CA ILE A 201 -20.21 16.67 -3.09
C ILE A 201 -21.53 16.56 -3.87
N TYR A 202 -21.46 16.53 -5.20
CA TYR A 202 -22.61 16.35 -6.07
C TYR A 202 -23.39 15.07 -5.72
N ASN A 203 -22.73 13.92 -5.65
CA ASN A 203 -23.38 12.64 -5.35
C ASN A 203 -23.98 12.58 -3.94
N LYS A 204 -23.28 13.11 -2.93
CA LYS A 204 -23.69 13.02 -1.53
C LYS A 204 -24.81 14.00 -1.20
N TYR A 205 -24.74 15.22 -1.69
CA TYR A 205 -25.65 16.30 -1.30
C TYR A 205 -26.71 16.64 -2.34
N PHE A 206 -26.55 16.21 -3.59
CA PHE A 206 -27.54 16.49 -4.64
C PHE A 206 -28.16 15.19 -5.17
N LEU A 207 -27.35 14.24 -5.67
CA LEU A 207 -27.86 13.06 -6.37
C LEU A 207 -28.58 12.06 -5.45
N LYS A 208 -27.97 11.69 -4.31
CA LYS A 208 -28.58 10.75 -3.34
C LYS A 208 -29.90 11.28 -2.75
N PRO A 209 -30.00 12.54 -2.29
CA PRO A 209 -31.26 13.11 -1.86
C PRO A 209 -32.32 13.12 -2.97
N ALA A 210 -31.95 13.51 -4.19
CA ALA A 210 -32.88 13.52 -5.33
C ALA A 210 -33.43 12.12 -5.65
N LEU A 211 -32.58 11.09 -5.64
CA LEU A 211 -32.99 9.69 -5.82
C LEU A 211 -33.90 9.18 -4.70
N TYR A 212 -33.65 9.59 -3.46
CA TYR A 212 -34.50 9.26 -2.33
C TYR A 212 -35.92 9.86 -2.48
N VAL A 213 -36.00 11.15 -2.83
CA VAL A 213 -37.28 11.82 -3.10
C VAL A 213 -38.01 11.15 -4.26
N TYR A 214 -37.33 10.92 -5.39
CA TYR A 214 -37.93 10.27 -6.56
C TYR A 214 -38.53 8.88 -6.23
N LYS A 215 -37.80 8.04 -5.49
CA LYS A 215 -38.27 6.70 -5.10
C LYS A 215 -39.50 6.75 -4.18
N ASN A 216 -39.56 7.72 -3.28
CA ASN A 216 -40.69 7.87 -2.37
C ASN A 216 -41.93 8.45 -3.08
N VAL A 217 -41.76 9.36 -4.02
CA VAL A 217 -42.87 9.88 -4.85
C VAL A 217 -43.44 8.79 -5.75
N LYS A 218 -42.60 7.92 -6.31
CA LYS A 218 -43.05 6.83 -7.19
C LYS A 218 -43.73 5.67 -6.45
N ARG A 219 -43.47 5.50 -5.15
CA ARG A 219 -44.14 4.49 -4.29
C ARG A 219 -45.54 4.91 -3.82
N ASN A 220 -45.83 6.21 -3.85
CA ASN A 220 -47.11 6.77 -3.42
C ASN A 220 -48.05 7.10 -4.61
N ARG A 221 -47.73 6.58 -5.80
CA ARG A 221 -48.58 6.57 -7.00
C ARG A 221 -48.86 5.13 -7.36
#